data_AF-A0A101JZQ9-F1
#
_entry.id   AF-A0A101JZQ9-F1
#
_cell.length_a   1.000
_cell.length_b   1.000
_cell.length_c   1.000
_cell.angle_alpha   90.00
_cell.angle_beta   90.00
_cell.angle_gamma   90.00
#
_symmetry.space_group_name_H-M   'P 1'
#
loop_
_entity.id
_entity.type
_entity.pdbx_description
1 polymer ?
#
loop_
_entity_poly.entity_id
_entity_poly.type
_entity_poly.pdbx_seq_one_letter_code
_entity_poly.pdbx_strand_id
1 'polypeptide(L)'
;MEDRINGFLKASALRLTYRDLNFLPVDDERLMDEVVQPFWTLVAGKEWINVRQDMEGAVQQRDTGGPNAALLASRALESTIKIISDRRGWTHRKERGAANYIDNLASGGRFIDAWEGNLLKRFFAEVRNPEAHGAGSFPQPTLNEHQNIWAIEFCMISIKSLIRRS
;
A
#
# COMPACT_ATOMS: atom_id res chain seq x y z
N MET A 1 -3.32 -13.14 23.26
CA MET A 1 -4.42 -12.36 23.89
C MET A 1 -5.28 -11.74 22.80
N GLU A 2 -4.65 -11.07 21.85
CA GLU A 2 -5.27 -10.53 20.65
C GLU A 2 -6.16 -11.54 19.91
N ASP A 3 -5.65 -12.72 19.57
CA ASP A 3 -6.43 -13.78 18.88
C ASP A 3 -7.69 -14.20 19.65
N ARG A 4 -7.63 -14.23 20.98
CA ARG A 4 -8.77 -14.59 21.84
C ARG A 4 -9.84 -13.49 21.82
N ILE A 5 -9.42 -12.23 21.83
CA ILE A 5 -10.33 -11.08 21.75
C ILE A 5 -10.97 -11.04 20.36
N ASN A 6 -10.17 -11.19 19.30
CA ASN A 6 -10.67 -11.22 17.92
C ASN A 6 -11.62 -12.39 17.67
N GLY A 7 -11.34 -13.57 18.24
CA GLY A 7 -12.26 -14.71 18.20
C GLY A 7 -13.61 -14.41 18.87
N PHE A 8 -13.60 -13.72 20.01
CA PHE A 8 -14.83 -13.31 20.71
C PHE A 8 -15.63 -12.26 19.93
N LEU A 9 -14.95 -11.24 19.40
CA LEU A 9 -15.58 -10.16 18.61
C LEU A 9 -16.28 -10.74 17.37
N LYS A 10 -15.60 -11.65 16.65
CA LYS A 10 -16.13 -12.39 15.51
C LYS A 10 -17.33 -13.26 15.89
N ALA A 11 -17.21 -14.07 16.96
CA ALA A 11 -18.31 -14.90 17.44
C ALA A 11 -19.54 -14.10 17.89
N SER A 12 -19.34 -12.84 18.30
CA SER A 12 -20.39 -11.91 18.73
C SER A 12 -20.94 -11.03 17.60
N ALA A 13 -20.50 -11.24 16.35
CA ALA A 13 -20.83 -10.43 15.18
C ALA A 13 -20.56 -8.92 15.38
N LEU A 14 -19.60 -8.58 16.24
CA LEU A 14 -19.16 -7.19 16.43
C LEU A 14 -18.21 -6.83 15.29
N ARG A 15 -18.50 -5.72 14.62
CA ARG A 15 -17.68 -5.16 13.53
C ARG A 15 -16.44 -4.44 14.10
N LEU A 16 -15.64 -5.17 14.86
CA LEU A 16 -14.44 -4.68 15.52
C LEU A 16 -13.32 -5.72 15.45
N THR A 17 -12.08 -5.26 15.29
CA THR A 17 -10.87 -6.04 15.51
C THR A 17 -10.04 -5.38 16.58
N TYR A 18 -9.39 -6.18 17.41
CA TYR A 18 -8.46 -5.76 18.42
C TYR A 18 -7.04 -5.95 17.91
N ARG A 19 -6.24 -4.89 17.90
CA ARG A 19 -4.84 -4.91 17.51
C ARG A 19 -4.07 -3.82 18.25
N ASP A 20 -2.86 -4.13 18.72
CA ASP A 20 -1.96 -3.15 19.35
C ASP A 20 -2.66 -2.32 20.45
N LEU A 21 -3.45 -3.00 21.30
CA LEU A 21 -4.26 -2.44 22.38
C LEU A 21 -5.46 -1.56 21.99
N ASN A 22 -5.83 -1.53 20.70
CA ASN A 22 -6.94 -0.71 20.19
C ASN A 22 -8.05 -1.56 19.57
N PHE A 23 -9.31 -1.11 19.68
CA PHE A 23 -10.43 -1.64 18.91
C PHE A 23 -10.61 -0.81 17.64
N LEU A 24 -10.56 -1.47 16.48
CA LEU A 24 -10.67 -0.85 15.17
C LEU A 24 -11.97 -1.33 14.50
N PRO A 25 -12.77 -0.44 13.90
CA PRO A 25 -13.95 -0.84 13.13
C PRO A 25 -13.58 -1.78 11.98
N VAL A 26 -14.44 -2.78 11.76
CA VAL A 26 -14.36 -3.73 10.64
C VAL A 26 -15.61 -3.53 9.79
N ASP A 27 -15.55 -2.59 8.84
CA ASP A 27 -16.66 -2.35 7.93
C ASP A 27 -16.83 -3.51 6.92
N ASP A 28 -15.75 -4.24 6.66
CA ASP A 28 -15.74 -5.40 5.77
C ASP A 28 -14.80 -6.51 6.30
N GLU A 29 -15.38 -7.54 6.93
CA GLU A 29 -14.64 -8.67 7.51
C GLU A 29 -13.79 -9.40 6.46
N ARG A 30 -14.24 -9.40 5.19
CA ARG A 30 -13.49 -10.01 4.09
C ARG A 30 -12.32 -9.15 3.65
N LEU A 31 -12.44 -7.82 3.67
CA LEU A 31 -11.29 -6.95 3.42
C LEU A 31 -10.20 -7.19 4.47
N MET A 32 -10.57 -7.31 5.74
CA MET A 32 -9.63 -7.61 6.81
C MET A 32 -8.95 -8.98 6.61
N ASP A 33 -9.74 -10.04 6.41
CA ASP A 33 -9.25 -11.42 6.32
C ASP A 33 -8.48 -11.69 5.01
N GLU A 34 -8.90 -11.10 3.89
CA GLU A 34 -8.34 -11.40 2.57
C GLU A 34 -7.25 -10.41 2.13
N VAL A 35 -7.25 -9.17 2.63
CA VAL A 35 -6.32 -8.11 2.22
C VAL A 35 -5.42 -7.65 3.36
N VAL A 36 -5.99 -7.09 4.42
CA VAL A 36 -5.23 -6.33 5.44
C VAL A 36 -4.32 -7.26 6.24
N GLN A 37 -4.86 -8.34 6.82
CA GLN A 37 -4.05 -9.29 7.61
C GLN A 37 -2.98 -9.99 6.75
N PRO A 38 -3.30 -10.51 5.55
CA PRO A 38 -2.27 -11.07 4.68
C PRO A 38 -1.20 -10.07 4.26
N PHE A 39 -1.56 -8.80 4.01
CA PHE A 39 -0.59 -7.74 3.72
C PHE A 39 0.42 -7.59 4.87
N TRP A 40 -0.07 -7.42 6.11
CA TRP A 40 0.80 -7.24 7.28
C TRP A 40 1.71 -8.44 7.54
N THR A 41 1.18 -9.65 7.30
CA THR A 41 1.96 -10.89 7.39
C THR A 41 3.12 -10.90 6.39
N LEU A 42 2.89 -10.48 5.15
CA LEU A 42 3.90 -10.47 4.10
C LEU A 42 5.02 -9.44 4.34
N VAL A 43 4.67 -8.26 4.88
CA VAL A 43 5.64 -7.18 5.10
C VAL A 43 6.33 -7.23 6.48
N ALA A 44 6.11 -8.29 7.26
CA ALA A 44 6.75 -8.47 8.57
C ALA A 44 8.26 -8.75 8.50
N GLY A 45 8.75 -9.25 7.35
CA GLY A 45 10.17 -9.56 7.15
C GLY A 45 11.06 -8.31 7.14
N LYS A 46 12.30 -8.44 7.65
CA LYS A 46 13.28 -7.33 7.74
C LYS A 46 13.53 -6.61 6.41
N GLU A 47 13.39 -7.33 5.31
CA GLU A 47 13.58 -6.85 3.95
C GLU A 47 12.48 -5.88 3.49
N TRP A 48 11.31 -5.89 4.14
CA TRP A 48 10.16 -5.04 3.84
C TRP A 48 10.01 -3.89 4.86
N ILE A 49 11.04 -3.60 5.66
CA ILE A 49 10.93 -2.64 6.76
C ILE A 49 10.46 -1.25 6.30
N ASN A 50 10.98 -0.75 5.17
CA ASN A 50 10.56 0.54 4.61
C ASN A 50 9.10 0.51 4.15
N VAL A 51 8.68 -0.60 3.52
CA VAL A 51 7.28 -0.80 3.09
C VAL A 51 6.34 -0.78 4.28
N ARG A 52 6.70 -1.50 5.35
CA ARG A 52 5.94 -1.55 6.59
C ARG A 52 5.85 -0.17 7.25
N GLN A 53 6.97 0.53 7.42
CA GLN A 53 7.01 1.84 8.07
C GLN A 53 6.21 2.90 7.30
N ASP A 54 6.35 2.95 5.98
CA ASP A 54 5.56 3.85 5.14
C ASP A 54 4.05 3.50 5.28
N MET A 55 3.66 2.22 5.29
CA MET A 55 2.25 1.85 5.43
C MET A 55 1.69 2.08 6.84
N GLU A 56 2.47 1.86 7.90
CA GLU A 56 2.10 2.21 9.28
C GLU A 56 1.85 3.71 9.39
N GLY A 57 2.73 4.53 8.80
CA GLY A 57 2.56 5.97 8.72
C GLY A 57 1.30 6.36 7.93
N ALA A 58 1.00 5.68 6.81
CA ALA A 58 -0.20 5.93 6.02
C ALA A 58 -1.49 5.68 6.84
N VAL A 59 -1.54 4.56 7.56
CA VAL A 59 -2.66 4.21 8.45
C VAL A 59 -2.79 5.23 9.59
N GLN A 60 -1.66 5.62 10.20
CA GLN A 60 -1.68 6.65 11.24
C GLN A 60 -2.23 7.98 10.72
N GLN A 61 -1.77 8.44 9.55
CA GLN A 61 -2.27 9.68 8.95
C GLN A 61 -3.76 9.60 8.64
N ARG A 62 -4.27 8.47 8.13
CA ARG A 62 -5.71 8.26 7.95
C ARG A 62 -6.46 8.43 9.27
N ASP A 63 -6.01 7.73 10.32
CA ASP A 63 -6.72 7.69 11.60
C ASP A 63 -6.69 9.04 12.33
N THR A 64 -5.68 9.88 12.07
CA THR A 64 -5.56 11.23 12.65
C THR A 64 -6.02 12.35 11.72
N GLY A 65 -6.54 12.05 10.51
CA GLY A 65 -6.93 13.06 9.52
C GLY A 65 -5.76 13.89 8.96
N GLY A 66 -4.56 13.31 8.94
CA GLY A 66 -3.34 13.93 8.43
C GLY A 66 -3.25 13.93 6.89
N PRO A 67 -2.48 14.85 6.29
CA PRO A 67 -2.55 15.14 4.85
C PRO A 67 -1.80 14.14 3.96
N ASN A 68 -1.02 13.21 4.54
CA ASN A 68 -0.02 12.43 3.78
C ASN A 68 -0.37 10.93 3.65
N ALA A 69 -1.61 10.54 3.93
CA ALA A 69 -2.00 9.13 3.98
C ALA A 69 -1.76 8.42 2.63
N ALA A 70 -2.26 8.96 1.52
CA ALA A 70 -2.05 8.37 0.19
C ALA A 70 -0.58 8.45 -0.28
N LEU A 71 0.12 9.55 0.00
CA LEU A 71 1.56 9.68 -0.26
C LEU A 71 2.37 8.57 0.41
N LEU A 72 2.12 8.30 1.69
CA LEU A 72 2.83 7.25 2.43
C LEU A 72 2.48 5.85 1.90
N ALA A 73 1.21 5.57 1.62
CA ALA A 73 0.81 4.28 1.05
C ALA A 73 1.45 4.03 -0.33
N SER A 74 1.49 5.06 -1.18
CA SER A 74 2.10 4.98 -2.51
C SER A 74 3.62 4.85 -2.45
N ARG A 75 4.30 5.42 -1.44
CA ARG A 75 5.73 5.17 -1.17
C ARG A 75 5.99 3.71 -0.77
N ALA A 76 5.12 3.10 0.03
CA ALA A 76 5.21 1.68 0.37
C ALA A 76 5.10 0.80 -0.91
N LEU A 77 4.19 1.15 -1.82
CA LEU A 77 4.06 0.45 -3.11
C LEU A 77 5.28 0.66 -4.00
N GLU A 78 5.81 1.88 -4.09
CA GLU A 78 7.03 2.19 -4.83
C GLU A 78 8.24 1.39 -4.31
N SER A 79 8.40 1.35 -2.99
CA SER A 79 9.44 0.56 -2.32
C SER A 79 9.29 -0.93 -2.61
N THR A 80 8.06 -1.46 -2.61
CA THR A 80 7.79 -2.86 -2.94
C THR A 80 8.25 -3.19 -4.36
N ILE A 81 7.87 -2.37 -5.34
CA ILE A 81 8.23 -2.54 -6.75
C ILE A 81 9.76 -2.52 -6.92
N LYS A 82 10.44 -1.56 -6.25
CA LYS A 82 11.90 -1.44 -6.27
C LYS A 82 12.60 -2.69 -5.72
N ILE A 83 12.17 -3.17 -4.55
CA ILE A 83 12.74 -4.35 -3.91
C ILE A 83 12.60 -5.58 -4.82
N ILE A 84 11.44 -5.79 -5.44
CA ILE A 84 11.22 -6.92 -6.37
C ILE A 84 12.12 -6.77 -7.60
N SER A 85 12.17 -5.58 -8.20
CA SER A 85 13.06 -5.30 -9.35
C SER A 85 14.52 -5.61 -9.03
N ASP A 86 15.00 -5.19 -7.86
CA ASP A 86 16.37 -5.42 -7.42
C ASP A 86 16.67 -6.91 -7.22
N ARG A 87 15.78 -7.65 -6.53
CA ARG A 87 15.95 -9.10 -6.30
C ARG A 87 16.00 -9.91 -7.59
N ARG A 88 15.23 -9.49 -8.59
CA ARG A 88 15.15 -10.16 -9.89
C ARG A 88 16.25 -9.73 -10.86
N GLY A 89 17.08 -8.75 -10.48
CA GLY A 89 18.14 -8.21 -11.35
C GLY A 89 17.61 -7.40 -12.53
N TRP A 90 16.39 -6.84 -12.41
CA TRP A 90 15.76 -6.04 -13.47
C TRP A 90 16.08 -4.54 -13.36
N THR A 91 16.79 -4.13 -12.32
CA THR A 91 17.20 -2.74 -12.12
C THR A 91 18.49 -2.42 -12.90
N HIS A 92 18.46 -1.36 -13.69
CA HIS A 92 19.54 -0.95 -14.60
C HIS A 92 20.27 0.31 -14.14
N ARG A 93 19.94 0.86 -12.96
CA ARG A 93 20.49 2.10 -12.38
C ARG A 93 20.27 3.34 -13.26
N LYS A 94 19.27 3.30 -14.15
CA LYS A 94 18.88 4.40 -15.05
C LYS A 94 17.42 4.83 -14.86
N GLU A 95 16.72 4.18 -13.95
CA GLU A 95 15.33 4.44 -13.59
C GLU A 95 15.20 5.82 -12.95
N ARG A 96 14.30 6.65 -13.49
CA ARG A 96 14.08 8.04 -13.05
C ARG A 96 12.89 8.19 -12.11
N GLY A 97 12.13 7.12 -11.89
CA GLY A 97 10.97 7.11 -11.00
C GLY A 97 10.19 5.80 -11.09
N ALA A 98 9.09 5.72 -10.35
CA ALA A 98 8.24 4.53 -10.23
C ALA A 98 7.82 3.93 -11.58
N ALA A 99 7.51 4.76 -12.57
CA ALA A 99 7.11 4.31 -13.90
C ALA A 99 8.17 3.42 -14.58
N ASN A 100 9.45 3.75 -14.45
CA ASN A 100 10.51 2.93 -15.04
C ASN A 100 10.66 1.58 -14.34
N TYR A 101 10.50 1.55 -13.01
CA TYR A 101 10.50 0.28 -12.28
C TYR A 101 9.27 -0.57 -12.65
N ILE A 102 8.11 0.04 -12.88
CA ILE A 102 6.93 -0.69 -13.38
C ILE A 102 7.19 -1.25 -14.79
N ASP A 103 7.86 -0.49 -15.67
CA ASP A 103 8.27 -0.99 -16.98
C ASP A 103 9.23 -2.18 -16.85
N ASN A 104 10.14 -2.17 -15.87
CA ASN A 104 11.00 -3.33 -15.58
C ASN A 104 10.19 -4.57 -15.18
N LEU A 105 9.14 -4.43 -14.37
CA LEU A 105 8.26 -5.54 -14.01
C LEU A 105 7.49 -6.09 -15.24
N ALA A 106 7.01 -5.21 -16.12
CA ALA A 106 6.26 -5.62 -17.32
C ALA A 106 7.16 -6.26 -18.39
N SER A 107 8.39 -5.75 -18.56
CA SER A 107 9.31 -6.15 -19.63
C SER A 107 10.33 -7.22 -19.20
N GLY A 108 10.89 -7.13 -18.00
CA GLY A 108 12.01 -7.94 -17.50
C GLY A 108 11.68 -9.40 -17.23
N GLY A 109 10.40 -9.78 -17.27
CA GLY A 109 9.98 -11.18 -17.13
C GLY A 109 8.48 -11.42 -17.33
N ARG A 110 7.73 -10.44 -17.85
CA ARG A 110 6.25 -10.41 -17.85
C ARG A 110 5.68 -10.72 -16.48
N PHE A 111 6.28 -10.12 -15.45
CA PHE A 111 5.87 -10.34 -14.07
C PHE A 111 4.45 -9.83 -13.84
N ILE A 112 4.18 -8.63 -14.35
CA ILE A 112 2.83 -8.07 -14.57
C ILE A 112 2.50 -8.11 -16.06
N ASP A 113 1.20 -8.16 -16.35
CA ASP A 113 0.68 -7.85 -17.67
C ASP A 113 0.71 -6.33 -17.96
N ALA A 114 0.60 -5.97 -19.25
CA ALA A 114 0.62 -4.58 -19.69
C ALA A 114 -0.50 -3.74 -19.05
N TRP A 115 -1.68 -4.32 -18.83
CA TRP A 115 -2.81 -3.60 -18.23
C TRP A 115 -2.55 -3.30 -16.74
N GLU A 116 -1.95 -4.23 -15.99
CA GLU A 116 -1.55 -4.00 -14.59
C GLU A 116 -0.51 -2.88 -14.53
N GLY A 117 0.49 -2.92 -15.42
CA GLY A 117 1.52 -1.89 -15.50
C GLY A 117 0.96 -0.51 -15.84
N ASN A 118 0.00 -0.43 -16.76
CA ASN A 118 -0.67 0.83 -17.10
C ASN A 118 -1.48 1.38 -15.92
N LEU A 119 -2.19 0.50 -15.21
CA LEU A 119 -2.98 0.87 -14.04
C LEU A 119 -2.09 1.41 -12.90
N LEU A 120 -0.98 0.73 -12.60
CA LEU A 120 -0.01 1.20 -11.60
C LEU A 120 0.61 2.55 -12.01
N LYS A 121 1.05 2.70 -13.27
CA LYS A 121 1.61 3.95 -13.78
C LYS A 121 0.61 5.11 -13.64
N ARG A 122 -0.66 4.85 -13.94
CA ARG A 122 -1.72 5.85 -13.83
C ARG A 122 -2.00 6.24 -12.37
N PHE A 123 -2.03 5.27 -11.47
CA PHE A 123 -2.12 5.55 -10.03
C PHE A 123 -0.98 6.44 -9.54
N PHE A 124 0.27 6.16 -9.91
CA PHE A 124 1.39 7.02 -9.54
C PHE A 124 1.28 8.42 -10.13
N ALA A 125 0.81 8.54 -11.38
CA ALA A 125 0.68 9.83 -12.06
C ALA A 125 -0.44 10.70 -11.48
N GLU A 126 -1.59 10.11 -11.12
CA GLU A 126 -2.79 10.85 -10.72
C GLU A 126 -2.95 10.98 -9.19
N VAL A 127 -2.38 10.07 -8.40
CA VAL A 127 -2.54 10.05 -6.94
C VAL A 127 -1.24 10.45 -6.25
N ARG A 128 -0.14 9.75 -6.54
CA ARG A 128 1.14 9.96 -5.83
C ARG A 128 1.84 11.25 -6.23
N ASN A 129 2.00 11.49 -7.54
CA ASN A 129 2.82 12.60 -8.04
C ASN A 129 2.27 13.97 -7.65
N PRO A 130 0.94 14.23 -7.68
CA PRO A 130 0.41 15.52 -7.24
C PRO A 130 0.66 15.80 -5.76
N GLU A 131 0.65 14.78 -4.89
CA GLU A 131 1.00 14.94 -3.47
C GLU A 131 2.52 15.04 -3.22
N ALA A 132 3.33 14.35 -4.02
CA ALA A 132 4.78 14.29 -3.86
C ALA A 132 5.52 15.53 -4.41
N HIS A 133 4.91 16.26 -5.34
CA HIS A 133 5.48 17.44 -5.97
C HIS A 133 4.84 18.72 -5.40
N GLY A 134 5.58 19.84 -5.43
CA GLY A 134 5.03 21.13 -5.00
C GLY A 134 4.04 21.67 -6.03
N ALA A 135 2.92 22.25 -5.56
CA ALA A 135 1.90 22.87 -6.41
C ALA A 135 2.33 24.15 -7.13
N GLY A 136 3.51 24.69 -6.84
CA GLY A 136 3.93 26.00 -7.35
C GLY A 136 2.97 27.09 -6.88
N SER A 137 2.32 27.78 -7.82
CA SER A 137 1.34 28.85 -7.54
C SER A 137 -0.08 28.37 -7.27
N PHE A 138 -0.34 27.07 -7.30
CA PHE A 138 -1.67 26.49 -7.08
C PHE A 138 -1.80 25.95 -5.65
N PRO A 139 -3.02 25.71 -5.14
CA PRO A 139 -3.20 24.96 -3.90
C PRO A 139 -2.73 23.51 -4.10
N GLN A 140 -2.19 22.89 -3.04
CA GLN A 140 -1.91 21.45 -3.09
C GLN A 140 -3.23 20.68 -3.28
N PRO A 141 -3.26 19.72 -4.22
CA PRO A 141 -4.40 18.82 -4.32
C PRO A 141 -4.51 18.03 -3.03
N THR A 142 -5.72 17.90 -2.53
CA THR A 142 -6.02 17.17 -1.30
C THR A 142 -7.05 16.10 -1.61
N LEU A 143 -6.74 14.87 -1.21
CA LEU A 143 -7.69 13.78 -1.26
C LEU A 143 -8.65 13.88 -0.08
N ASN A 144 -9.92 13.59 -0.33
CA ASN A 144 -10.88 13.42 0.76
C ASN A 144 -10.63 12.10 1.51
N GLU A 145 -11.32 11.91 2.63
CA GLU A 145 -11.19 10.72 3.48
C GLU A 145 -11.38 9.41 2.70
N HIS A 146 -12.45 9.31 1.90
CA HIS A 146 -12.73 8.12 1.10
C HIS A 146 -11.64 7.83 0.06
N GLN A 147 -11.09 8.87 -0.58
CA GLN A 147 -10.00 8.75 -1.53
C GLN A 147 -8.69 8.29 -0.86
N ASN A 148 -8.42 8.76 0.35
CA ASN A 148 -7.27 8.31 1.15
C ASN A 148 -7.41 6.84 1.56
N ILE A 149 -8.58 6.44 2.05
CA ILE A 149 -8.89 5.04 2.38
C ILE A 149 -8.69 4.16 1.15
N TRP A 150 -9.30 4.54 0.03
CA TRP A 150 -9.17 3.81 -1.23
C TRP A 150 -7.71 3.69 -1.69
N ALA A 151 -6.92 4.77 -1.59
CA ALA A 151 -5.51 4.74 -1.98
C ALA A 151 -4.69 3.78 -1.10
N ILE A 152 -4.96 3.74 0.21
CA ILE A 152 -4.32 2.80 1.14
C ILE A 152 -4.67 1.37 0.77
N GLU A 153 -5.97 1.06 0.60
CA GLU A 153 -6.45 -0.28 0.28
C GLU A 153 -5.90 -0.75 -1.08
N PHE A 154 -5.91 0.13 -2.07
CA PHE A 154 -5.33 -0.14 -3.39
C PHE A 154 -3.84 -0.51 -3.28
N CYS A 155 -3.07 0.25 -2.48
CA CYS A 155 -1.66 -0.04 -2.24
C CYS A 155 -1.48 -1.38 -1.52
N MET A 156 -2.27 -1.67 -0.47
CA MET A 156 -2.19 -2.95 0.25
C MET A 156 -2.49 -4.14 -0.66
N ILE A 157 -3.54 -4.07 -1.48
CA ILE A 157 -3.90 -5.13 -2.44
C ILE A 157 -2.78 -5.33 -3.46
N SER A 158 -2.28 -4.23 -4.02
CA SER A 158 -1.21 -4.27 -5.02
C SER A 158 0.08 -4.85 -4.46
N ILE A 159 0.50 -4.41 -3.27
CA ILE A 159 1.71 -4.92 -2.59
C ILE A 159 1.53 -6.41 -2.26
N LYS A 160 0.41 -6.81 -1.68
CA LYS A 160 0.10 -8.21 -1.36
C LYS A 160 0.20 -9.09 -2.61
N SER A 161 -0.40 -8.65 -3.72
CA SER A 161 -0.37 -9.38 -5.01
C SER A 161 1.07 -9.51 -5.54
N LEU A 162 1.82 -8.41 -5.57
CA LEU A 162 3.19 -8.37 -6.07
C LEU A 162 4.12 -9.26 -5.24
N ILE A 163 4.05 -9.21 -3.90
CA ILE A 163 4.93 -10.02 -3.04
C ILE A 163 4.60 -11.52 -3.18
N ARG A 164 3.33 -11.91 -3.25
CA ARG A 164 2.92 -13.33 -3.34
C ARG A 164 3.46 -14.07 -4.56
N ARG A 165 3.78 -13.33 -5.62
CA ARG A 165 4.29 -13.89 -6.87
C ARG A 165 5.79 -13.59 -7.09
N SER A 166 6.41 -12.79 -6.21
CA SER A 166 7.80 -12.31 -6.31
C SER A 166 8.85 -13.35 -5.93
#